data_AF-A0A261KTC3-F1
#
_entry.id   AF-A0A261KTC3-F1
#
_cell.length_a   1.000
_cell.length_b   1.000
_cell.length_c   1.000
_cell.angle_alpha   90.00
_cell.angle_beta   90.00
_cell.angle_gamma   90.00
#
_symmetry.space_group_name_H-M   'P 1'
#
loop_
_entity.id
_entity.type
_entity.pdbx_description
1 polymer ?
#
loop_
_entity_poly.entity_id
_entity_poly.type
_entity_poly.pdbx_seq_one_letter_code
_entity_poly.pdbx_strand_id
1 'polypeptide(L)' 'MRFGAFGIDDNNNIIFEHTIVGSTCDKPELEASVKAVLKISDEYDDKIVGQWGGKRAMDRIS' A
#
# COMPACT_ATOMS: atom_id res chain seq x y z
N MET A 1 4.84 8.28 11.22
CA MET A 1 5.85 7.91 10.21
C MET A 1 5.16 7.03 9.18
N ARG A 2 5.14 7.41 7.91
CA ARG A 2 4.56 6.58 6.83
C ARG A 2 5.67 5.69 6.29
N PHE A 3 5.53 4.39 6.47
CA PHE A 3 6.48 3.38 6.03
C PHE A 3 5.85 2.56 4.91
N GLY A 4 6.60 2.30 3.85
CA GLY A 4 6.15 1.49 2.71
C GLY A 4 6.09 2.25 1.40
N ALA A 5 5.85 1.52 0.31
CA ALA A 5 5.79 2.03 -1.04
C ALA A 5 4.56 1.46 -1.77
N PHE A 6 4.01 2.24 -2.70
CA PHE A 6 3.01 1.76 -3.63
C PHE A 6 3.70 1.11 -4.84
N GLY A 7 3.12 0.02 -5.33
CA GLY A 7 3.55 -0.70 -6.52
C GLY A 7 2.36 -1.18 -7.35
N ILE A 8 2.67 -1.82 -8.48
CA ILE A 8 1.71 -2.50 -9.34
C ILE A 8 2.15 -3.96 -9.45
N ASP A 9 1.24 -4.89 -9.18
CA ASP A 9 1.51 -6.34 -9.33
C ASP A 9 1.34 -6.81 -10.79
N ASP A 10 1.65 -8.08 -11.06
CA ASP A 10 1.52 -8.69 -12.40
C ASP A 10 0.08 -8.69 -12.93
N ASN A 11 -0.91 -8.58 -12.05
CA ASN A 11 -2.34 -8.50 -12.38
C ASN A 11 -2.83 -7.05 -12.54
N ASN A 12 -1.91 -6.08 -12.49
CA ASN A 12 -2.18 -4.65 -12.58
C ASN A 12 -3.04 -4.12 -11.42
N ASN A 13 -2.93 -4.73 -10.24
CA ASN A 13 -3.51 -4.22 -9.00
C ASN A 13 -2.53 -3.24 -8.34
N ILE A 14 -3.08 -2.26 -7.64
CA ILE A 14 -2.29 -1.38 -6.79
C ILE A 14 -2.01 -2.12 -5.50
N ILE A 15 -0.72 -2.25 -5.17
CA ILE A 15 -0.26 -2.86 -3.91
C ILE A 15 0.43 -1.81 -3.05
N PHE A 16 0.35 -1.97 -1.73
CA PHE A 16 1.13 -1.21 -0.77
C PHE A 16 1.94 -2.17 0.08
N GLU A 17 3.26 -2.03 0.05
CA GLU A 17 4.19 -2.96 0.67
C GLU A 17 5.15 -2.26 1.61
N HIS A 18 5.59 -2.99 2.65
CA HIS A 18 6.61 -2.53 3.58
C HIS A 18 7.62 -3.66 3.83
N THR A 19 8.90 -3.34 3.69
CA THR A 19 10.01 -4.27 3.96
C THR A 19 10.60 -4.00 5.33
N ILE A 20 10.82 -5.07 6.10
CA ILE A 20 11.47 -5.04 7.41
C ILE A 20 12.63 -6.03 7.47
N VAL A 21 13.62 -5.73 8.31
CA VAL A 21 14.78 -6.60 8.51
C VAL A 21 14.43 -7.70 9.51
N GLY A 22 14.23 -8.92 9.02
CA GLY A 22 13.80 -10.05 9.86
C GLY A 22 14.83 -10.51 10.91
N SER A 23 16.13 -10.27 10.68
CA SER A 23 17.20 -10.77 11.58
C SER A 23 17.21 -10.11 12.97
N THR A 24 16.65 -8.91 13.08
CA THR A 24 16.56 -8.15 14.34
C THR A 24 15.12 -7.82 14.71
N CYS A 25 14.15 -8.30 13.93
CA CYS A 25 12.74 -7.97 14.12
C CYS A 25 12.22 -8.60 15.42
N ASP A 26 11.71 -7.76 16.31
CA ASP A 26 10.96 -8.22 17.47
C ASP A 26 9.44 -8.28 17.18
N LYS A 27 8.70 -8.89 18.11
CA LYS A 27 7.24 -9.03 17.98
C LYS A 27 6.53 -7.66 17.92
N PRO A 28 6.83 -6.68 18.80
CA PRO A 28 6.29 -5.33 18.69
C PRO A 28 6.54 -4.66 17.33
N GLU A 29 7.74 -4.78 16.77
CA GLU A 29 8.12 -4.22 15.47
C GLU A 29 7.32 -4.85 14.33
N LEU A 30 7.15 -6.17 14.34
CA LEU A 30 6.32 -6.88 13.37
C LEU A 30 4.86 -6.42 13.45
N GLU A 31 4.30 -6.33 14.66
CA GLU A 31 2.93 -5.87 14.87
C GLU A 31 2.73 -4.42 14.41
N ALA A 32 3.69 -3.53 14.70
CA ALA A 32 3.65 -2.15 14.25
C ALA A 32 3.71 -2.05 12.71
N SER A 33 4.55 -2.88 12.09
CA SER A 33 4.73 -2.93 10.64
C SER A 33 3.46 -3.38 9.92
N VAL A 34 2.81 -4.44 10.41
CA VAL A 34 1.53 -4.93 9.88
C VAL A 34 0.43 -3.87 10.06
N LYS A 35 0.33 -3.26 11.24
CA LYS A 35 -0.65 -2.19 11.49
C LYS A 35 -0.45 -0.98 10.58
N ALA A 36 0.80 -0.65 10.24
CA ALA A 36 1.10 0.45 9.33
C ALA A 36 0.59 0.15 7.90
N VAL A 37 0.84 -1.06 7.39
CA VAL A 37 0.32 -1.48 6.07
C VAL A 37 -1.20 -1.44 6.05
N LEU A 38 -1.86 -2.05 7.04
CA LEU A 38 -3.32 -2.07 7.12
C LEU A 38 -3.93 -0.65 7.13
N LYS A 39 -3.38 0.24 7.96
CA LYS A 39 -3.88 1.61 8.08
C LYS A 39 -3.73 2.39 6.77
N ILE A 40 -2.62 2.23 6.05
CA ILE A 40 -2.42 2.96 4.80
C ILE A 40 -3.29 2.37 3.69
N SER A 41 -3.44 1.05 3.61
CA SER A 41 -4.32 0.42 2.63
C SER A 41 -5.78 0.87 2.81
N ASP A 42 -6.29 0.89 4.04
CA ASP A 42 -7.64 1.39 4.38
C ASP A 42 -7.80 2.91 4.17
N GLU A 43 -6.75 3.71 4.36
CA GLU A 43 -6.84 5.16 4.10
C GLU A 43 -6.86 5.47 2.59
N TYR A 44 -6.18 4.66 1.78
CA TYR A 44 -5.95 4.95 0.38
C TYR A 44 -6.86 4.19 -0.58
N ASP A 45 -7.55 3.13 -0.17
CA ASP A 45 -8.52 2.43 -1.04
C ASP A 45 -9.64 3.38 -1.49
N ASP A 46 -10.28 4.08 -0.56
CA ASP A 46 -11.36 5.03 -0.79
C ASP A 46 -10.86 6.26 -1.54
N LYS A 47 -9.64 6.72 -1.25
CA LYS A 47 -9.06 7.88 -1.94
C LYS A 47 -8.74 7.55 -3.40
N ILE A 48 -8.18 6.37 -3.65
CA ILE A 48 -7.85 5.91 -4.99
C ILE A 48 -9.15 5.69 -5.78
N VAL A 49 -10.14 5.01 -5.19
CA VAL A 49 -11.46 4.80 -5.81
C VAL A 49 -12.17 6.13 -6.03
N GLY A 50 -12.17 7.05 -5.07
CA GLY A 50 -12.85 8.33 -5.18
C GLY A 50 -12.23 9.26 -6.22
N GLN A 51 -10.90 9.32 -6.31
CA GLN A 51 -10.22 10.17 -7.29
C GLN A 51 -10.20 9.55 -8.70
N TRP A 52 -10.05 8.23 -8.81
CA TRP A 52 -9.80 7.55 -10.09
C TRP A 52 -10.97 6.69 -10.57
N GLY A 53 -11.98 6.44 -9.73
CA GLY A 53 -13.23 5.76 -10.10
C GLY A 53 -13.05 4.33 -10.60
N GLY A 54 -11.93 3.68 -10.24
CA GLY A 54 -11.54 2.37 -10.80
C GLY A 54 -10.98 2.44 -12.23
N LYS A 55 -10.73 3.63 -12.78
CA LYS A 55 -10.05 3.81 -14.07
C LYS A 55 -8.55 3.95 -13.87
N ARG A 56 -7.77 3.32 -14.75
CA ARG A 56 -6.31 3.46 -14.73
C ARG A 56 -5.95 4.89 -15.13
N ALA A 57 -4.83 5.39 -14.62
CA ALA A 57 -4.33 6.72 -15.02
C ALA A 57 -4.18 6.85 -16.55
N MET A 58 -3.80 5.76 -17.23
CA MET A 58 -3.72 5.72 -18.69
C MET A 58 -5.07 5.95 -19.38
N ASP A 59 -6.18 5.48 -18.81
CA ASP A 59 -7.53 5.63 -19.38
C ASP A 59 -8.01 7.09 -19.36
N ARG A 60 -7.33 7.98 -18.63
CA ARG A 60 -7.66 9.43 -18.55
C ARG A 60 -6.78 10.31 -19.44
N ILE A 61 -5.64 9.79 -19.89
CA ILE A 61 -4.66 10.55 -20.68
C ILE A 61 -4.88 10.31 -22.19
N SER A 62 -5.69 9.31 -22.57
CA SER A 62 -6.10 9.01 -23.95
C SER A 62 -7.27 9.86 -24.43
#